data_AF-A0A9E5SCI0-F1
#
_entry.id   AF-A0A9E5SCI0-F1
#
_cell.length_a   1.000
_cell.length_b   1.000
_cell.length_c   1.000
_cell.angle_alpha   90.00
_cell.angle_beta   90.00
_cell.angle_gamma   90.00
#
_symmetry.space_group_name_H-M   'P 1'
#
loop_
_entity.id
_entity.type
_entity.pdbx_description
1 polymer ?
#
loop_
_entity_poly.entity_id
_entity_poly.type
_entity_poly.pdbx_seq_one_letter_code
_entity_poly.pdbx_strand_id
1 'polypeptide(L)'
;MRDWERKRTEDISEHVLVTHIVCLLIFLMIIFSYFDFRLDSNMSLRTAQVMVIFCLITVVYISRYLLGKISIFSQTRIEEVLLLIIIFPSTFTFIWFSKDFLAAKVLIIVPVIIAATAFGKKTGLGAALLSSALMFIIDFQIFSSWPRDVFQASLIVSFAAFILAWLVGGLLEVERNTQQELIKLADYDQLTGLYNHRYLQDRLAESLQESVKNNTPLTLAMIDIDQFKYFNTCFGYQKGDQILAAIGAALAKTITAPAYASRYGDDEFLMVFPGEKKDDLAYRLEYLDKLIRLEVKTILPDTDLFQPFSISFGVASYPEDGDSAFPLIRAAEDDLYRIKYSEGTDYLYQSVLCQINALKITEAFPALLALISLINAKDRYTYGHSERVMGYSLALAEKLQLPKEDLDRLRYAAALHDIGKIRIDTSVLNKPTQLTDEEWDILQH
;
A
#
# COMPACT_ATOMS: atom_id res chain seq x y z
N MET A 1 -5.73 -6.29 5.86
CA MET A 1 -5.11 -5.19 6.64
C MET A 1 -3.81 -5.75 7.20
N ARG A 2 -2.68 -5.12 6.91
CA ARG A 2 -1.36 -5.66 7.26
C ARG A 2 -1.18 -5.70 8.77
N ASP A 3 -0.33 -6.58 9.29
CA ASP A 3 -0.14 -6.74 10.73
C ASP A 3 0.31 -5.44 11.43
N TRP A 4 1.15 -4.63 10.76
CA TRP A 4 1.56 -3.33 11.28
C TRP A 4 0.44 -2.28 11.23
N GLU A 5 -0.41 -2.31 10.21
CA GLU A 5 -1.58 -1.42 10.10
C GLU A 5 -2.61 -1.77 11.17
N ARG A 6 -2.85 -3.07 11.39
CA ARG A 6 -3.74 -3.57 12.43
C ARG A 6 -3.22 -3.15 13.80
N LYS A 7 -1.95 -3.45 14.11
CA LYS A 7 -1.31 -3.09 15.38
C LYS A 7 -1.36 -1.58 15.64
N ARG A 8 -1.03 -0.76 14.63
CA ARG A 8 -1.09 0.70 14.79
C ARG A 8 -2.52 1.23 14.94
N THR A 9 -3.48 0.66 14.21
CA THR A 9 -4.90 1.02 14.35
C THR A 9 -5.40 0.67 15.75
N GLU A 10 -4.97 -0.46 16.29
CA GLU A 10 -5.19 -0.84 17.69
C GLU A 10 -4.58 0.19 18.65
N ASP A 11 -3.31 0.56 18.47
CA ASP A 11 -2.61 1.57 19.30
C ASP A 11 -3.32 2.94 19.27
N ILE A 12 -3.70 3.42 18.09
CA ILE A 12 -4.44 4.69 17.94
C ILE A 12 -5.82 4.59 18.62
N SER A 13 -6.53 3.48 18.41
CA SER A 13 -7.83 3.27 19.04
C SER A 13 -7.72 3.25 20.56
N GLU A 14 -6.64 2.71 21.11
CA GLU A 14 -6.34 2.69 22.52
C GLU A 14 -6.06 4.10 23.06
N HIS A 15 -5.28 4.92 22.35
CA HIS A 15 -5.05 6.31 22.74
C HIS A 15 -6.31 7.18 22.68
N VAL A 16 -7.14 6.99 21.66
CA VAL A 16 -8.45 7.67 21.55
C VAL A 16 -9.36 7.26 22.71
N LEU A 17 -9.42 5.96 23.01
CA LEU A 17 -10.18 5.45 24.15
C LEU A 17 -9.69 6.05 25.47
N VAL A 18 -8.38 6.02 25.73
CA VAL A 18 -7.80 6.59 26.96
C VAL A 18 -8.16 8.07 27.06
N THR A 19 -8.12 8.80 25.95
CA THR A 19 -8.56 10.21 25.91
C THR A 19 -10.03 10.36 26.28
N HIS A 20 -10.92 9.54 25.71
CA HIS A 20 -12.35 9.56 26.04
C HIS A 20 -12.62 9.17 27.51
N ILE A 21 -11.94 8.15 28.03
CA ILE A 21 -12.03 7.75 29.44
C ILE A 21 -11.58 8.90 30.35
N VAL A 22 -10.45 9.53 30.05
CA VAL A 22 -9.97 10.69 30.83
C VAL A 22 -10.99 11.84 30.78
N CYS A 23 -11.57 12.14 29.62
CA CYS A 23 -12.63 13.13 29.49
C CYS A 23 -13.87 12.78 30.34
N LEU A 24 -14.28 11.52 30.37
CA LEU A 24 -15.41 11.04 31.19
C LEU A 24 -15.09 11.08 32.69
N LEU A 25 -13.86 10.77 33.08
CA LEU A 25 -13.40 10.89 34.47
C LEU A 25 -13.35 12.35 34.92
N ILE A 26 -12.88 13.27 34.08
CA ILE A 26 -12.91 14.71 34.35
C ILE A 26 -14.37 15.17 34.50
N PHE A 27 -15.26 14.69 33.62
CA PHE A 27 -16.69 14.98 33.69
C PHE A 27 -17.29 14.54 35.03
N LEU A 28 -17.01 13.30 35.44
CA LEU A 28 -17.47 12.74 36.70
C LEU A 28 -16.88 13.46 37.92
N MET A 29 -15.58 13.80 37.89
CA MET A 29 -14.89 14.51 38.97
C MET A 29 -15.47 15.90 39.20
N ILE A 30 -15.78 16.63 38.13
CA ILE A 30 -16.42 17.96 38.22
C ILE A 30 -17.83 17.85 38.81
N ILE A 31 -18.58 16.82 38.43
CA ILE A 31 -19.89 16.55 39.03
C ILE A 31 -19.75 16.28 40.53
N PHE A 32 -18.82 15.40 40.93
CA PHE A 32 -18.60 15.10 42.36
C PHE A 32 -18.14 16.33 43.14
N SER A 33 -17.29 17.17 42.55
CA SER A 33 -16.84 18.43 43.14
C SER A 33 -18.00 19.39 43.41
N TYR A 34 -18.97 19.49 42.50
CA TYR A 34 -20.16 20.33 42.68
C TYR A 34 -21.06 19.87 43.84
N PHE A 35 -21.25 18.56 43.97
CA PHE A 35 -22.07 18.00 45.04
C PHE A 35 -21.37 18.00 46.41
N ASP A 36 -20.13 18.51 46.49
CA ASP A 36 -19.27 18.62 47.68
C ASP A 36 -19.52 17.44 48.60
N PHE A 37 -19.03 16.25 48.23
CA PHE A 37 -19.36 14.92 48.78
C PHE A 37 -19.11 14.82 50.30
N ARG A 38 -19.88 15.57 51.08
CA ARG A 38 -20.23 15.32 52.45
C ARG A 38 -21.41 14.38 52.35
N LEU A 39 -21.34 13.26 53.04
CA LEU A 39 -22.47 12.36 53.29
C LEU A 39 -23.55 13.11 54.09
N ASP A 40 -24.15 14.14 53.51
CA ASP A 40 -25.21 14.91 54.13
C ASP A 40 -26.53 14.49 53.50
N SER A 41 -27.52 14.23 54.35
CA SER A 41 -28.76 13.50 54.03
C SER A 41 -29.72 14.22 53.08
N ASN A 42 -29.33 15.38 52.54
CA ASN A 42 -30.16 16.27 51.72
C ASN A 42 -29.80 16.26 50.22
N MET A 43 -29.14 15.22 49.70
CA MET A 43 -29.15 15.00 48.25
C MET A 43 -30.58 14.74 47.78
N SER A 44 -31.08 15.53 46.82
CA SER A 44 -32.38 15.24 46.20
C SER A 44 -32.32 13.88 45.50
N LEU A 45 -33.32 13.02 45.71
CA LEU A 45 -33.36 11.67 45.12
C LEU A 45 -33.16 11.68 43.59
N ARG A 46 -33.61 12.75 42.92
CA ARG A 46 -33.50 12.92 41.46
C ARG A 46 -32.06 13.17 40.99
N THR A 47 -31.27 13.94 41.73
CA THR A 47 -29.87 14.21 41.35
C THR A 47 -29.00 12.97 41.52
N ALA A 48 -29.24 12.18 42.57
CA ALA A 48 -28.57 10.90 42.77
C ALA A 48 -28.91 9.89 41.64
N GLN A 49 -30.17 9.83 41.21
CA GLN A 49 -30.60 8.95 40.12
C GLN A 49 -29.92 9.28 38.78
N VAL A 50 -29.82 10.56 38.42
CA VAL A 50 -29.16 10.99 37.17
C VAL A 50 -27.67 10.64 37.20
N MET A 51 -26.99 10.81 38.35
CA MET A 51 -25.58 10.44 38.49
C MET A 51 -25.35 8.93 38.39
N VAL A 52 -26.23 8.12 38.99
CA VAL A 52 -26.15 6.65 38.89
C VAL A 52 -26.37 6.20 37.45
N ILE A 53 -27.34 6.79 36.73
CA ILE A 53 -27.57 6.49 35.32
C ILE A 53 -26.34 6.88 34.48
N PHE A 54 -25.76 8.05 34.71
CA PHE A 54 -24.54 8.48 34.01
C PHE A 54 -23.37 7.53 34.25
N CYS A 55 -23.10 7.17 35.52
CA CYS A 55 -22.05 6.21 35.86
C CYS A 55 -22.30 4.84 35.22
N LEU A 56 -23.55 4.37 35.22
CA LEU A 56 -23.93 3.11 34.59
C LEU A 56 -23.70 3.15 33.08
N ILE A 57 -24.03 4.27 32.41
CA ILE A 57 -23.77 4.45 30.98
C ILE A 57 -22.26 4.48 30.70
N THR A 58 -21.47 5.20 31.50
CA THR A 58 -20.01 5.23 31.35
C THR A 58 -19.39 3.85 31.54
N VAL A 59 -19.83 3.09 32.55
CA VAL A 59 -19.39 1.71 32.79
C VAL A 59 -19.82 0.79 31.65
N VAL A 60 -21.04 0.93 31.13
CA VAL A 60 -21.52 0.14 29.98
C VAL A 60 -20.73 0.47 28.71
N TYR A 61 -20.41 1.75 28.46
CA TYR A 61 -19.59 2.17 27.34
C TYR A 61 -18.17 1.58 27.41
N ILE A 62 -17.51 1.72 28.57
CA ILE A 62 -16.17 1.16 28.80
C ILE A 62 -16.20 -0.37 28.70
N SER A 63 -17.19 -1.02 29.29
CA SER A 63 -17.36 -2.48 29.27
C SER A 63 -17.60 -3.00 27.86
N ARG A 64 -18.51 -2.36 27.11
CA ARG A 64 -18.81 -2.72 25.72
C ARG A 64 -17.59 -2.54 24.82
N TYR A 65 -16.82 -1.48 25.00
CA TYR A 65 -15.59 -1.27 24.24
C TYR A 65 -14.51 -2.31 24.56
N LEU A 66 -14.29 -2.61 25.85
CA LEU A 66 -13.34 -3.65 26.28
C LEU A 66 -13.74 -5.04 25.77
N LEU A 67 -15.04 -5.36 25.76
CA LEU A 67 -15.58 -6.59 25.18
C LEU A 67 -15.55 -6.57 23.64
N GLY A 68 -15.60 -5.38 23.03
CA GLY A 68 -15.53 -5.15 21.59
C GLY A 68 -14.21 -5.57 20.94
N LYS A 69 -13.11 -5.67 21.72
CA LYS A 69 -11.83 -6.29 21.28
C LYS A 69 -11.98 -7.75 20.83
N ILE A 70 -13.13 -8.40 21.06
CA ILE A 70 -13.43 -9.79 20.67
C ILE A 70 -14.19 -9.87 19.33
N SER A 71 -14.65 -8.75 18.74
CA SER A 71 -15.49 -8.77 17.53
C SER A 71 -14.88 -8.04 16.32
N ILE A 72 -14.91 -8.72 15.18
CA ILE A 72 -14.23 -8.46 13.90
C ILE A 72 -14.80 -7.26 13.09
N PHE A 73 -15.72 -6.44 13.62
CA PHE A 73 -16.36 -5.38 12.83
C PHE A 73 -15.92 -3.95 13.20
N SER A 74 -15.59 -3.18 12.15
CA SER A 74 -15.15 -1.78 12.10
C SER A 74 -16.19 -0.74 12.58
N GLN A 75 -16.63 -0.84 13.84
CA GLN A 75 -17.70 -0.02 14.45
C GLN A 75 -17.27 1.27 15.17
N THR A 76 -16.00 1.67 15.13
CA THR A 76 -15.45 2.76 15.96
C THR A 76 -16.23 4.08 15.90
N ARG A 77 -16.68 4.50 14.71
CA ARG A 77 -17.43 5.77 14.56
C ARG A 77 -18.83 5.76 15.14
N ILE A 78 -19.52 4.61 15.20
CA ILE A 78 -20.90 4.54 15.73
C ILE A 78 -20.87 4.77 17.24
N GLU A 79 -19.89 4.19 17.93
CA GLU A 79 -19.73 4.33 19.38
C GLU A 79 -19.42 5.77 19.79
N GLU A 80 -18.59 6.47 19.00
CA GLU A 80 -18.27 7.90 19.21
C GLU A 80 -19.50 8.80 19.01
N VAL A 81 -20.34 8.53 18.00
CA VAL A 81 -21.62 9.26 17.81
C VAL A 81 -22.55 9.04 19.00
N LEU A 82 -22.70 7.79 19.44
CA LEU A 82 -23.54 7.46 20.60
C LEU A 82 -23.05 8.16 21.87
N LEU A 83 -21.73 8.20 22.07
CA LEU A 83 -21.12 8.92 23.18
C LEU A 83 -21.45 10.42 23.12
N LEU A 84 -21.33 11.06 21.95
CA LEU A 84 -21.68 12.47 21.79
C LEU A 84 -23.17 12.75 22.06
N ILE A 85 -24.07 11.88 21.60
CA ILE A 85 -25.52 12.02 21.83
C ILE A 85 -25.84 12.03 23.33
N ILE A 86 -25.06 11.35 24.16
CA ILE A 86 -25.27 11.29 25.61
C ILE A 86 -24.54 12.44 26.32
N ILE A 87 -23.26 12.63 26.02
CA ILE A 87 -22.41 13.59 26.72
C ILE A 87 -22.79 15.03 26.40
N PHE A 88 -23.17 15.31 25.15
CA PHE A 88 -23.51 16.65 24.73
C PHE A 88 -24.72 17.20 25.52
N PRO A 89 -25.91 16.56 25.55
CA PRO A 89 -27.04 17.04 26.36
C PRO A 89 -26.76 17.00 27.87
N SER A 90 -26.02 16.00 28.35
CA SER A 90 -25.68 15.88 29.78
C SER A 90 -24.85 17.08 30.26
N THR A 91 -23.91 17.55 29.43
CA THR A 91 -23.08 18.72 29.69
C THR A 91 -23.93 19.96 29.94
N PHE A 92 -24.85 20.27 29.02
CA PHE A 92 -25.70 21.47 29.12
C PHE A 92 -26.75 21.36 30.22
N THR A 93 -27.29 20.16 30.45
CA THR A 93 -28.21 19.91 31.57
C THR A 93 -27.52 20.16 32.91
N PHE A 94 -26.25 19.75 33.03
CA PHE A 94 -25.47 20.00 34.24
C PHE A 94 -25.15 21.48 34.43
N ILE A 95 -24.71 22.18 33.38
CA ILE A 95 -24.47 23.64 33.40
C ILE A 95 -25.74 24.39 33.85
N TRP A 96 -26.91 23.99 33.32
CA TRP A 96 -28.19 24.57 33.72
C TRP A 96 -28.47 24.42 35.23
N PHE A 97 -28.20 23.24 35.78
CA PHE A 97 -28.47 22.95 37.18
C PHE A 97 -27.45 23.58 38.14
N SER A 98 -26.18 23.64 37.72
CA SER A 98 -25.07 24.11 38.55
C SER A 98 -24.98 25.63 38.70
N LYS A 99 -25.76 26.39 37.91
CA LYS A 99 -25.80 27.85 37.90
C LYS A 99 -24.41 28.48 37.75
N ASP A 100 -23.84 29.04 38.82
CA ASP A 100 -22.58 29.81 38.79
C ASP A 100 -21.31 28.97 38.99
N PHE A 101 -21.42 27.65 38.98
CA PHE A 101 -20.26 26.79 39.19
C PHE A 101 -19.30 26.81 37.99
N LEU A 102 -18.16 27.49 38.15
CA LEU A 102 -17.16 27.66 37.08
C LEU A 102 -16.71 26.33 36.46
N ALA A 103 -16.50 25.28 37.26
CA ALA A 103 -16.01 24.02 36.74
C ALA A 103 -17.05 23.31 35.84
N ALA A 104 -18.36 23.56 36.01
CA ALA A 104 -19.37 23.07 35.08
C ALA A 104 -19.18 23.63 33.67
N LYS A 105 -18.73 24.89 33.55
CA LYS A 105 -18.47 25.52 32.24
C LYS A 105 -17.34 24.81 31.50
N VAL A 106 -16.31 24.37 32.21
CA VAL A 106 -15.16 23.63 31.63
C VAL A 106 -15.61 22.34 30.94
N LEU A 107 -16.75 21.76 31.33
CA LEU A 107 -17.27 20.53 30.72
C LEU A 107 -17.60 20.67 29.24
N ILE A 108 -17.81 21.88 28.70
CA ILE A 108 -18.02 22.06 27.25
C ILE A 108 -16.82 21.55 26.43
N ILE A 109 -15.62 21.49 27.02
CA ILE A 109 -14.42 20.98 26.36
C ILE A 109 -14.55 19.49 26.05
N VAL A 110 -15.27 18.72 26.88
CA VAL A 110 -15.40 17.27 26.74
C VAL A 110 -16.06 16.86 25.41
N PRO A 111 -17.30 17.30 25.07
CA PRO A 111 -17.90 16.97 23.77
C PRO A 111 -17.10 17.55 22.60
N VAL A 112 -16.39 18.65 22.80
CA VAL A 112 -15.52 19.26 21.78
C VAL A 112 -14.32 18.37 21.45
N ILE A 113 -13.62 17.85 22.46
CA ILE A 113 -12.51 16.91 22.28
C ILE A 113 -13.01 15.61 21.63
N ILE A 114 -14.14 15.06 22.10
CA ILE A 114 -14.72 13.84 21.50
C ILE A 114 -15.04 14.09 20.02
N ALA A 115 -15.67 15.21 19.67
CA ALA A 115 -15.98 15.54 18.28
C ALA A 115 -14.71 15.75 17.43
N ALA A 116 -13.70 16.43 17.97
CA ALA A 116 -12.43 16.68 17.30
C ALA A 116 -11.64 15.38 17.03
N THR A 117 -11.62 14.47 18.01
CA THR A 117 -10.93 13.18 17.90
C THR A 117 -11.62 12.22 16.92
N ALA A 118 -12.93 12.11 17.02
CA ALA A 118 -13.74 11.25 16.17
C ALA A 118 -13.77 11.72 14.70
N PHE A 119 -14.17 12.98 14.48
CA PHE A 119 -14.55 13.47 13.15
C PHE A 119 -13.57 14.48 12.55
N GLY A 120 -12.51 14.84 13.28
CA GLY A 120 -11.45 15.74 12.82
C GLY A 120 -11.68 17.21 13.18
N LYS A 121 -10.80 18.07 12.64
CA LYS A 121 -10.70 19.48 13.02
C LYS A 121 -11.96 20.31 12.78
N LYS A 122 -12.57 20.19 11.60
CA LYS A 122 -13.74 21.04 11.22
C LYS A 122 -14.95 20.79 12.11
N THR A 123 -15.22 19.53 12.41
CA THR A 123 -16.31 19.11 13.29
C THR A 123 -16.01 19.45 14.75
N GLY A 124 -14.77 19.30 15.21
CA GLY A 124 -14.33 19.80 16.52
C GLY A 124 -14.57 21.30 16.69
N LEU A 125 -14.20 22.12 15.70
CA LEU A 125 -14.45 23.57 15.71
C LEU A 125 -15.96 23.89 15.67
N GLY A 126 -16.73 23.15 14.88
CA GLY A 126 -18.19 23.26 14.86
C GLY A 126 -18.82 22.94 16.22
N ALA A 127 -18.35 21.88 16.89
CA ALA A 127 -18.78 21.51 18.24
C ALA A 127 -18.39 22.58 19.27
N ALA A 128 -17.21 23.19 19.15
CA ALA A 128 -16.78 24.29 20.03
C ALA A 128 -17.68 25.52 19.87
N LEU A 129 -18.01 25.89 18.63
CA LEU A 129 -18.92 26.99 18.33
C LEU A 129 -20.31 26.74 18.92
N LEU A 130 -20.88 25.55 18.65
CA LEU A 130 -22.20 25.18 19.15
C LEU A 130 -22.24 25.13 20.67
N SER A 131 -21.21 24.54 21.30
CA SER A 131 -21.16 24.42 22.76
C SER A 131 -21.01 25.77 23.44
N SER A 132 -20.18 26.65 22.87
CA SER A 132 -20.02 28.02 23.36
C SER A 132 -21.34 28.80 23.25
N ALA A 133 -22.00 28.75 22.09
CA ALA A 133 -23.28 29.43 21.88
C ALA A 133 -24.36 28.95 22.87
N LEU A 134 -24.49 27.64 23.07
CA LEU A 134 -25.43 27.08 24.05
C LEU A 134 -25.11 27.50 25.48
N MET A 135 -23.84 27.52 25.87
CA MET A 135 -23.42 27.99 27.20
C MET A 135 -23.80 29.45 27.42
N PHE A 136 -23.54 30.34 26.45
CA PHE A 136 -23.93 31.75 26.51
C PHE A 136 -25.46 31.93 26.60
N ILE A 137 -26.24 31.13 25.86
CA ILE A 137 -27.71 31.15 25.95
C ILE A 137 -28.18 30.72 27.34
N ILE A 138 -27.61 29.66 27.90
CA ILE A 138 -27.95 29.16 29.24
C ILE A 138 -27.59 30.20 30.30
N ASP A 139 -26.40 30.79 30.24
CA ASP A 139 -25.99 31.87 31.16
C ASP A 139 -27.00 33.03 31.12
N PHE A 140 -27.39 33.49 29.93
CA PHE A 140 -28.37 34.56 29.80
C PHE A 140 -29.74 34.19 30.38
N GLN A 141 -30.19 32.95 30.16
CA GLN A 141 -31.47 32.48 30.71
C GLN A 141 -31.47 32.34 32.24
N ILE A 142 -30.35 31.93 32.84
CA ILE A 142 -30.21 31.77 34.30
C ILE A 142 -30.14 33.12 35.00
N PHE A 143 -29.29 34.03 34.50
CA PHE A 143 -28.99 35.30 35.18
C PHE A 143 -29.84 36.47 34.71
N SER A 144 -30.63 36.31 33.62
CA SER A 144 -31.45 37.35 32.99
C SER A 144 -30.68 38.65 32.66
N SER A 145 -29.35 38.57 32.67
CA SER A 145 -28.38 39.65 32.53
C SER A 145 -27.01 39.03 32.26
N TRP A 146 -25.99 39.86 32.02
CA TRP A 146 -24.61 39.42 31.79
C TRP A 146 -23.70 39.85 32.96
N PRO A 147 -23.63 39.08 34.06
CA PRO A 147 -22.67 39.34 35.13
C PRO A 147 -21.24 39.31 34.58
N ARG A 148 -20.40 40.27 34.98
CA ARG A 148 -19.05 40.43 34.42
C ARG A 148 -18.20 39.17 34.61
N ASP A 149 -18.24 38.56 35.80
CA ASP A 149 -17.40 37.41 36.13
C ASP A 149 -17.84 36.15 35.36
N VAL A 150 -19.16 35.92 35.27
CA VAL A 150 -19.78 34.83 34.51
C VAL A 150 -19.46 34.92 33.03
N PHE A 151 -19.57 36.13 32.45
CA PHE A 151 -19.27 36.39 31.05
C PHE A 151 -17.78 36.19 30.74
N GLN A 152 -16.88 36.72 31.58
CA GLN A 152 -15.43 36.54 31.43
C GLN A 152 -15.04 35.05 31.48
N ALA A 153 -15.59 34.30 32.44
CA ALA A 153 -15.38 32.86 32.54
C ALA A 153 -15.84 32.11 31.28
N SER A 154 -17.07 32.37 30.82
CA SER A 154 -17.63 31.75 29.61
C SER A 154 -16.81 32.07 28.37
N LEU A 155 -16.30 33.29 28.27
CA LEU A 155 -15.42 33.71 27.18
C LEU A 155 -14.10 32.93 27.20
N ILE A 156 -13.42 32.86 28.36
CA ILE A 156 -12.15 32.14 28.51
C ILE A 156 -12.33 30.66 28.16
N VAL A 157 -13.35 30.00 28.68
CA VAL A 157 -13.60 28.57 28.42
C VAL A 157 -13.95 28.33 26.95
N SER A 158 -14.72 29.22 26.33
CA SER A 158 -15.01 29.14 24.89
C SER A 158 -13.72 29.21 24.07
N PHE A 159 -12.85 30.21 24.33
CA PHE A 159 -11.56 30.31 23.65
C PHE A 159 -10.68 29.07 23.87
N ALA A 160 -10.61 28.56 25.10
CA ALA A 160 -9.89 27.33 25.40
C ALA A 160 -10.44 26.13 24.60
N ALA A 161 -11.76 25.99 24.50
CA ALA A 161 -12.41 24.94 23.72
C ALA A 161 -12.07 25.05 22.23
N PHE A 162 -12.07 26.26 21.66
CA PHE A 162 -11.66 26.48 20.26
C PHE A 162 -10.19 26.14 20.01
N ILE A 163 -9.28 26.55 20.90
CA ILE A 163 -7.85 26.25 20.79
C ILE A 163 -7.63 24.73 20.88
N LEU A 164 -8.27 24.06 21.84
CA LEU A 164 -8.17 22.62 22.00
C LEU A 164 -8.75 21.87 20.79
N ALA A 165 -9.91 22.31 20.27
CA ALA A 165 -10.50 21.75 19.06
C ALA A 165 -9.56 21.87 17.85
N TRP A 166 -8.94 23.05 17.68
CA TRP A 166 -7.99 23.30 16.60
C TRP A 166 -6.74 22.44 16.73
N LEU A 167 -6.16 22.37 17.94
CA LEU A 167 -4.91 21.66 18.21
C LEU A 167 -5.10 20.14 18.10
N VAL A 168 -6.06 19.58 18.85
CA VAL A 168 -6.32 18.13 18.87
C VAL A 168 -6.81 17.66 17.51
N GLY A 169 -7.80 18.35 16.94
CA GLY A 169 -8.35 17.99 15.64
C GLY A 169 -7.34 18.16 14.51
N GLY A 170 -6.50 19.20 14.57
CA GLY A 170 -5.45 19.45 13.57
C GLY A 170 -4.31 18.43 13.63
N LEU A 171 -3.86 18.06 14.84
CA LEU A 171 -2.83 17.04 15.01
C LEU A 171 -3.27 15.68 14.42
N LEU A 172 -4.51 15.27 14.72
CA LEU A 172 -5.07 14.03 14.20
C LEU A 172 -5.30 14.06 12.69
N GLU A 173 -5.66 15.21 12.13
CA GLU A 173 -5.81 15.37 10.68
C GLU A 173 -4.46 15.23 9.96
N VAL A 174 -3.40 15.85 10.50
CA VAL A 174 -2.03 15.69 9.99
C VAL A 174 -1.62 14.22 10.04
N GLU A 175 -1.81 13.56 11.18
CA GLU A 175 -1.44 12.14 11.34
C GLU A 175 -2.18 11.24 10.33
N ARG A 176 -3.48 11.46 10.14
CA ARG A 176 -4.31 10.71 9.18
C ARG A 176 -3.84 10.92 7.74
N ASN A 177 -3.52 12.16 7.37
CA ASN A 177 -3.04 12.47 6.02
C ASN A 177 -1.66 11.84 5.79
N THR A 178 -0.73 11.98 6.74
CA THR A 178 0.57 11.32 6.67
C THR A 178 0.44 9.80 6.59
N GLN A 179 -0.53 9.20 7.29
CA GLN A 179 -0.82 7.78 7.16
C GLN A 179 -1.27 7.40 5.76
N GLN A 180 -2.22 8.15 5.18
CA GLN A 180 -2.71 7.88 3.83
C GLN A 180 -1.59 8.02 2.79
N GLU A 181 -0.72 9.00 2.94
CA GLU A 181 0.46 9.17 2.10
C GLU A 181 1.44 8.01 2.27
N LEU A 182 1.76 7.61 3.50
CA LEU A 182 2.63 6.46 3.75
C LEU A 182 2.08 5.15 3.17
N ILE A 183 0.77 4.92 3.27
CA ILE A 183 0.11 3.76 2.65
C ILE A 183 0.26 3.85 1.13
N LYS A 184 -0.02 5.01 0.53
CA LYS A 184 0.17 5.21 -0.92
C LYS A 184 1.60 4.92 -1.35
N LEU A 185 2.60 5.42 -0.61
CA LEU A 185 4.01 5.18 -0.88
C LEU A 185 4.43 3.72 -0.66
N ALA A 186 3.79 3.03 0.29
CA ALA A 186 4.08 1.64 0.61
C ALA A 186 3.44 0.64 -0.37
N ASP A 187 2.33 1.02 -1.00
CA ASP A 187 1.50 0.10 -1.80
C ASP A 187 1.57 0.37 -3.29
N TYR A 188 1.87 1.60 -3.71
CA TYR A 188 1.87 2.00 -5.11
C TYR A 188 3.28 2.32 -5.60
N ASP A 189 3.52 2.02 -6.87
CA ASP A 189 4.68 2.49 -7.62
C ASP A 189 4.47 3.96 -8.01
N GLN A 190 5.42 4.81 -7.67
CA GLN A 190 5.29 6.27 -7.84
C GLN A 190 5.32 6.72 -9.31
N LEU A 191 5.93 5.93 -10.19
CA LEU A 191 6.06 6.28 -11.60
C LEU A 191 4.77 5.96 -12.37
N THR A 192 4.19 4.79 -12.11
CA THR A 192 3.08 4.24 -12.89
C THR A 192 1.72 4.44 -12.21
N GLY A 193 1.70 4.69 -10.89
CA GLY A 193 0.47 4.80 -10.10
C GLY A 193 -0.25 3.46 -9.89
N LEU A 194 0.33 2.35 -10.33
CA LEU A 194 -0.16 1.00 -10.09
C LEU A 194 0.31 0.48 -8.73
N TYR A 195 -0.19 -0.68 -8.29
CA TYR A 195 0.38 -1.33 -7.12
C TYR A 195 1.85 -1.68 -7.35
N ASN A 196 2.65 -1.71 -6.29
CA ASN A 196 4.02 -2.18 -6.39
C ASN A 196 4.12 -3.70 -6.21
N HIS A 197 5.30 -4.24 -6.50
CA HIS A 197 5.60 -5.67 -6.38
C HIS A 197 5.27 -6.26 -5.00
N ARG A 198 5.55 -5.53 -3.91
CA ARG A 198 5.29 -6.01 -2.55
C ARG A 198 3.79 -6.18 -2.30
N TYR A 199 3.00 -5.16 -2.62
CA TYR A 199 1.56 -5.20 -2.41
C TYR A 199 0.89 -6.27 -3.27
N LEU A 200 1.37 -6.47 -4.51
CA LEU A 200 0.93 -7.53 -5.39
C LEU A 200 1.05 -8.91 -4.72
N GLN A 201 2.20 -9.24 -4.13
CA GLN A 201 2.43 -10.56 -3.51
C GLN A 201 1.42 -10.85 -2.40
N ASP A 202 1.22 -9.87 -1.51
CA ASP A 202 0.26 -9.97 -0.41
C ASP A 202 -1.16 -10.15 -0.95
N ARG A 203 -1.55 -9.33 -1.94
CA ARG A 203 -2.91 -9.33 -2.48
C ARG A 203 -3.22 -10.57 -3.33
N LEU A 204 -2.22 -11.08 -4.05
CA LEU A 204 -2.36 -12.30 -4.85
C LEU A 204 -2.57 -13.52 -3.96
N ALA A 205 -1.84 -13.62 -2.84
CA ALA A 205 -2.05 -14.67 -1.86
C ALA A 205 -3.47 -14.67 -1.29
N GLU A 206 -4.00 -13.49 -0.93
CA GLU A 206 -5.39 -13.33 -0.49
C GLU A 206 -6.39 -13.73 -1.59
N SER A 207 -6.16 -13.26 -2.82
CA SER A 207 -7.05 -13.51 -3.97
C SER A 207 -7.11 -15.00 -4.32
N LEU A 208 -5.98 -15.72 -4.23
CA LEU A 208 -5.92 -17.16 -4.44
C LEU A 208 -6.66 -17.93 -3.34
N GLN A 209 -6.51 -17.54 -2.07
CA GLN A 209 -7.27 -18.15 -0.98
C GLN A 209 -8.79 -17.98 -1.19
N GLU A 210 -9.22 -16.80 -1.63
CA GLU A 210 -10.63 -16.55 -1.97
C GLU A 210 -11.09 -17.40 -3.16
N SER A 211 -10.28 -17.51 -4.20
CA SER A 211 -10.56 -18.36 -5.36
C SER A 211 -10.66 -19.84 -5.02
N VAL A 212 -9.78 -20.36 -4.16
CA VAL A 212 -9.85 -21.73 -3.62
C VAL A 212 -11.14 -21.93 -2.85
N LYS A 213 -11.48 -21.00 -1.94
CA LYS A 213 -12.67 -21.08 -1.10
C LYS A 213 -13.97 -21.03 -1.92
N ASN A 214 -14.03 -20.19 -2.94
CA ASN A 214 -15.22 -19.98 -3.76
C ASN A 214 -15.27 -20.89 -5.00
N ASN A 215 -14.22 -21.68 -5.23
CA ASN A 215 -14.03 -22.51 -6.41
C ASN A 215 -14.16 -21.72 -7.73
N THR A 216 -13.56 -20.53 -7.76
CA THR A 216 -13.54 -19.62 -8.91
C THR A 216 -12.14 -19.57 -9.54
N PRO A 217 -12.01 -19.43 -10.87
CA PRO A 217 -10.70 -19.30 -11.52
C PRO A 217 -10.02 -17.99 -11.11
N LEU A 218 -8.70 -17.91 -11.28
CA LEU A 218 -7.95 -16.67 -11.15
C LEU A 218 -6.90 -16.64 -12.25
N THR A 219 -6.93 -15.62 -13.09
CA THR A 219 -6.01 -15.51 -14.22
C THR A 219 -5.02 -14.37 -14.02
N LEU A 220 -3.76 -14.63 -14.33
CA LEU A 220 -2.67 -13.66 -14.37
C LEU A 220 -2.34 -13.30 -15.81
N ALA A 221 -2.07 -12.02 -16.08
CA ALA A 221 -1.46 -11.57 -17.33
C ALA A 221 -0.20 -10.77 -17.00
N MET A 222 0.96 -11.37 -17.29
CA MET A 222 2.26 -10.71 -17.24
C MET A 222 2.48 -9.94 -18.53
N ILE A 223 2.94 -8.70 -18.42
CA ILE A 223 3.17 -7.79 -19.54
C ILE A 223 4.63 -7.34 -19.47
N ASP A 224 5.30 -7.34 -20.61
CA ASP A 224 6.66 -6.83 -20.73
C ASP A 224 6.79 -5.98 -21.99
N ILE A 225 7.57 -4.90 -21.87
CA ILE A 225 7.86 -4.00 -22.99
C ILE A 225 9.01 -4.55 -23.81
N ASP A 226 8.73 -4.91 -25.06
CA ASP A 226 9.73 -5.48 -25.94
C ASP A 226 10.87 -4.49 -26.20
N GLN A 227 12.09 -4.92 -25.87
CA GLN A 227 13.33 -4.16 -26.06
C GLN A 227 13.33 -2.78 -25.36
N PHE A 228 12.72 -2.64 -24.18
CA PHE A 228 12.69 -1.37 -23.45
C PHE A 228 14.06 -0.70 -23.26
N LYS A 229 15.12 -1.51 -23.05
CA LYS A 229 16.49 -1.01 -22.97
C LYS A 229 16.95 -0.29 -24.24
N TYR A 230 16.54 -0.76 -25.42
CA TYR A 230 16.82 -0.08 -26.69
C TYR A 230 16.13 1.28 -26.72
N PHE A 231 14.86 1.36 -26.33
CA PHE A 231 14.13 2.63 -26.23
C PHE A 231 14.81 3.61 -25.27
N ASN A 232 15.22 3.15 -24.09
CA ASN A 232 15.96 3.98 -23.13
C ASN A 232 17.29 4.48 -23.69
N THR A 233 17.97 3.66 -24.50
CA THR A 233 19.24 4.04 -25.13
C THR A 233 19.04 5.08 -26.22
N CYS A 234 17.99 4.95 -27.03
CA CYS A 234 17.70 5.86 -28.14
C CYS A 234 17.08 7.19 -27.70
N PHE A 235 16.19 7.17 -26.70
CA PHE A 235 15.37 8.33 -26.32
C PHE A 235 15.66 8.87 -24.92
N GLY A 236 16.52 8.18 -24.16
CA GLY A 236 16.85 8.52 -22.78
C GLY A 236 15.82 8.02 -21.77
N TYR A 237 16.28 7.84 -20.53
CA TYR A 237 15.46 7.32 -19.43
C TYR A 237 14.20 8.16 -19.13
N GLN A 238 14.25 9.48 -19.31
CA GLN A 238 13.07 10.34 -19.10
C GLN A 238 11.91 9.99 -20.04
N LYS A 239 12.21 9.56 -21.27
CA LYS A 239 11.20 9.10 -22.22
C LYS A 239 10.72 7.70 -21.91
N GLY A 240 11.62 6.82 -21.45
CA GLY A 240 11.23 5.52 -20.89
C GLY A 240 10.27 5.65 -19.71
N ASP A 241 10.54 6.57 -18.79
CA ASP A 241 9.68 6.86 -17.64
C ASP A 241 8.29 7.34 -18.09
N GLN A 242 8.21 8.19 -19.12
CA GLN A 242 6.94 8.61 -19.71
C GLN A 242 6.16 7.43 -20.31
N ILE A 243 6.84 6.49 -20.98
CA ILE A 243 6.24 5.28 -21.53
C ILE A 243 5.68 4.40 -20.41
N LEU A 244 6.47 4.14 -19.36
CA LEU A 244 6.05 3.36 -18.20
C LEU A 244 4.83 3.99 -17.51
N ALA A 245 4.86 5.31 -17.30
CA ALA A 245 3.74 6.05 -16.71
C ALA A 245 2.46 5.95 -17.56
N ALA A 246 2.59 6.01 -18.89
CA ALA A 246 1.45 5.90 -19.80
C ALA A 246 0.87 4.48 -19.84
N ILE A 247 1.71 3.45 -19.77
CA ILE A 247 1.28 2.05 -19.61
C ILE A 247 0.53 1.89 -18.29
N GLY A 248 1.08 2.42 -17.19
CA GLY A 248 0.42 2.45 -15.88
C GLY A 248 -0.97 3.08 -15.94
N ALA A 249 -1.09 4.24 -16.57
CA ALA A 249 -2.35 4.94 -16.77
C ALA A 249 -3.34 4.16 -17.65
N ALA A 250 -2.87 3.52 -18.73
CA ALA A 250 -3.70 2.69 -19.61
C ALA A 250 -4.25 1.47 -18.86
N LEU A 251 -3.39 0.78 -18.11
CA LEU A 251 -3.78 -0.36 -17.27
C LEU A 251 -4.83 0.07 -16.24
N ALA A 252 -4.56 1.14 -15.49
CA ALA A 252 -5.49 1.66 -14.49
C ALA A 252 -6.88 2.04 -15.05
N LYS A 253 -6.94 2.56 -16.29
CA LYS A 253 -8.22 2.90 -16.97
C LYS A 253 -9.02 1.66 -17.39
N THR A 254 -8.34 0.57 -17.74
CA THR A 254 -8.98 -0.66 -18.26
C THR A 254 -9.45 -1.62 -17.18
N ILE A 255 -8.88 -1.52 -15.99
CA ILE A 255 -9.13 -2.45 -14.90
C ILE A 255 -10.36 -2.05 -14.09
N THR A 256 -11.22 -3.04 -13.82
CA THR A 256 -12.38 -2.89 -12.92
C THR A 256 -12.26 -3.89 -11.78
N ALA A 257 -12.54 -3.45 -10.55
CA ALA A 257 -12.55 -4.33 -9.38
C ALA A 257 -13.52 -5.52 -9.62
N PRO A 258 -13.14 -6.75 -9.27
CA PRO A 258 -12.05 -7.13 -8.36
C PRO A 258 -10.65 -7.26 -9.01
N ALA A 259 -10.51 -7.04 -10.32
CA ALA A 259 -9.21 -7.07 -10.97
C ALA A 259 -8.29 -5.92 -10.52
N TYR A 260 -6.99 -6.13 -10.60
CA TYR A 260 -5.97 -5.14 -10.23
C TYR A 260 -4.68 -5.34 -11.04
N ALA A 261 -3.84 -4.30 -11.10
CA ALA A 261 -2.53 -4.37 -11.72
C ALA A 261 -1.44 -3.76 -10.85
N SER A 262 -0.24 -4.25 -11.08
CA SER A 262 0.97 -3.80 -10.42
C SER A 262 2.12 -3.66 -11.41
N ARG A 263 3.08 -2.80 -11.07
CA ARG A 263 4.42 -2.86 -11.65
C ARG A 263 5.19 -3.99 -10.94
N TYR A 264 5.48 -5.05 -11.68
CA TYR A 264 6.10 -6.27 -11.17
C TYR A 264 7.64 -6.15 -11.13
N GLY A 265 8.22 -5.58 -12.18
CA GLY A 265 9.65 -5.38 -12.37
C GLY A 265 9.97 -3.99 -12.93
N ASP A 266 11.14 -3.84 -13.56
CA ASP A 266 11.57 -2.54 -14.10
C ASP A 266 10.72 -2.11 -15.31
N ASP A 267 10.49 -3.02 -16.24
CA ASP A 267 9.67 -2.90 -17.46
C ASP A 267 8.54 -3.94 -17.54
N GLU A 268 8.30 -4.64 -16.44
CA GLU A 268 7.30 -5.70 -16.32
C GLU A 268 6.10 -5.27 -15.47
N PHE A 269 4.91 -5.63 -15.92
CA PHE A 269 3.64 -5.39 -15.23
C PHE A 269 2.89 -6.70 -15.06
N LEU A 270 2.14 -6.83 -13.97
CA LEU A 270 1.29 -7.98 -13.73
C LEU A 270 -0.14 -7.52 -13.48
N MET A 271 -1.08 -8.09 -14.23
CA MET A 271 -2.51 -7.95 -14.00
C MET A 271 -3.06 -9.23 -13.38
N VAL A 272 -4.00 -9.09 -12.45
CA VAL A 272 -4.68 -10.19 -11.78
C VAL A 272 -6.18 -10.05 -11.97
N PHE A 273 -6.83 -11.12 -12.43
CA PHE A 273 -8.26 -11.20 -12.72
C PHE A 273 -8.93 -12.32 -11.90
N PRO A 274 -9.35 -12.03 -10.65
CA PRO A 274 -10.10 -12.98 -9.84
C PRO A 274 -11.48 -13.28 -10.45
N GLY A 275 -11.82 -14.55 -10.57
CA GLY A 275 -13.11 -15.00 -11.11
C GLY A 275 -13.16 -15.17 -12.62
N GLU A 276 -12.07 -14.92 -13.34
CA GLU A 276 -12.03 -14.95 -14.80
C GLU A 276 -11.08 -16.02 -15.35
N LYS A 277 -11.41 -16.59 -16.52
CA LYS A 277 -10.61 -17.59 -17.22
C LYS A 277 -9.74 -16.97 -18.30
N LYS A 278 -8.71 -17.72 -18.74
CA LYS A 278 -7.79 -17.33 -19.82
C LYS A 278 -8.51 -16.94 -21.12
N ASP A 279 -9.51 -17.74 -21.54
CA ASP A 279 -10.25 -17.51 -22.79
C ASP A 279 -11.02 -16.18 -22.81
N ASP A 280 -11.47 -15.70 -21.65
CA ASP A 280 -12.27 -14.46 -21.51
C ASP A 280 -11.42 -13.19 -21.56
N LEU A 281 -10.08 -13.33 -21.53
CA LEU A 281 -9.15 -12.21 -21.50
C LEU A 281 -8.60 -11.83 -22.88
N ALA A 282 -8.65 -12.72 -23.87
CA ALA A 282 -8.00 -12.50 -25.17
C ALA A 282 -8.40 -11.16 -25.81
N TYR A 283 -9.71 -10.86 -25.88
CA TYR A 283 -10.22 -9.60 -26.43
C TYR A 283 -9.79 -8.36 -25.60
N ARG A 284 -9.71 -8.50 -24.27
CA ARG A 284 -9.30 -7.42 -23.38
C ARG A 284 -7.81 -7.10 -23.51
N LEU A 285 -6.96 -8.13 -23.61
CA LEU A 285 -5.53 -7.96 -23.84
C LEU A 285 -5.25 -7.35 -25.21
N GLU A 286 -5.99 -7.77 -26.25
CA GLU A 286 -5.88 -7.16 -27.59
C GLU A 286 -6.32 -5.68 -27.59
N TYR A 287 -7.39 -5.34 -26.88
CA TYR A 287 -7.82 -3.95 -26.71
C TYR A 287 -6.78 -3.12 -25.95
N LEU A 288 -6.21 -3.69 -24.88
CA LEU A 288 -5.19 -3.07 -24.06
C LEU A 288 -3.90 -2.80 -24.85
N ASP A 289 -3.45 -3.75 -25.68
CA ASP A 289 -2.32 -3.57 -26.60
C ASP A 289 -2.53 -2.36 -27.51
N LYS A 290 -3.70 -2.27 -28.16
CA LYS A 290 -4.05 -1.13 -29.02
C LYS A 290 -4.05 0.19 -28.27
N LEU A 291 -4.60 0.21 -27.06
CA LEU A 291 -4.66 1.40 -26.22
C LEU A 291 -3.25 1.87 -25.82
N ILE A 292 -2.40 0.95 -25.37
CA ILE A 292 -1.01 1.26 -24.98
C ILE A 292 -0.23 1.81 -26.17
N ARG A 293 -0.33 1.17 -27.35
CA ARG A 293 0.35 1.65 -28.57
C ARG A 293 -0.08 3.06 -28.94
N LEU A 294 -1.37 3.39 -28.77
CA LEU A 294 -1.89 4.73 -29.03
C LEU A 294 -1.28 5.75 -28.05
N GLU A 295 -1.31 5.45 -26.74
CA GLU A 295 -0.76 6.33 -25.70
C GLU A 295 0.75 6.56 -25.90
N VAL A 296 1.52 5.53 -26.26
CA VAL A 296 2.96 5.64 -26.55
C VAL A 296 3.23 6.45 -27.81
N LYS A 297 2.41 6.33 -28.86
CA LYS A 297 2.55 7.13 -30.08
C LYS A 297 2.38 8.63 -29.81
N THR A 298 1.58 9.02 -28.82
CA THR A 298 1.47 10.43 -28.39
C THR A 298 2.74 10.96 -27.74
N ILE A 299 3.54 10.09 -27.09
CA ILE A 299 4.79 10.46 -26.41
C ILE A 299 5.95 10.55 -27.41
N LEU A 300 5.89 9.71 -28.45
CA LEU A 300 6.87 9.53 -29.51
C LEU A 300 6.23 9.73 -30.91
N PRO A 301 5.78 10.95 -31.26
CA PRO A 301 5.01 11.22 -32.49
C PRO A 301 5.83 11.13 -33.79
N ASP A 302 7.13 11.42 -33.74
CA ASP A 302 8.01 11.59 -34.92
C ASP A 302 9.14 10.56 -34.97
N THR A 303 8.79 9.28 -34.87
CA THR A 303 9.78 8.22 -34.73
C THR A 303 9.66 7.21 -35.86
N ASP A 304 10.41 7.42 -36.94
CA ASP A 304 10.80 6.37 -37.88
C ASP A 304 11.77 5.43 -37.15
N LEU A 305 11.23 4.67 -36.20
CA LEU A 305 11.99 3.71 -35.43
C LEU A 305 12.44 2.59 -36.36
N PHE A 306 13.70 2.17 -36.20
CA PHE A 306 14.14 0.88 -36.75
C PHE A 306 13.29 -0.29 -36.25
N GLN A 307 12.69 -0.17 -35.06
CA GLN A 307 11.74 -1.14 -34.53
C GLN A 307 10.49 -0.49 -33.92
N PRO A 308 9.28 -0.92 -34.32
CA PRO A 308 8.05 -0.42 -33.74
C PRO A 308 7.95 -0.80 -32.26
N PHE A 309 7.37 0.09 -31.46
CA PHE A 309 7.02 -0.23 -30.08
C PHE A 309 6.02 -1.39 -30.04
N SER A 310 6.33 -2.42 -29.26
CA SER A 310 5.46 -3.56 -28.97
C SER A 310 5.57 -3.98 -27.51
N ILE A 311 4.56 -4.69 -27.05
CA ILE A 311 4.51 -5.31 -25.73
C ILE A 311 4.05 -6.76 -25.91
N SER A 312 4.55 -7.63 -25.04
CA SER A 312 4.21 -9.04 -25.02
C SER A 312 3.41 -9.38 -23.77
N PHE A 313 2.49 -10.34 -23.88
CA PHE A 313 1.60 -10.76 -22.80
C PHE A 313 1.73 -12.26 -22.53
N GLY A 314 2.15 -12.67 -21.33
CA GLY A 314 2.08 -14.07 -20.89
C GLY A 314 0.91 -14.29 -19.94
N VAL A 315 0.13 -15.35 -20.14
CA VAL A 315 -1.10 -15.59 -19.37
C VAL A 315 -1.08 -16.96 -18.72
N ALA A 316 -1.43 -17.02 -17.43
CA ALA A 316 -1.60 -18.26 -16.69
C ALA A 316 -2.85 -18.22 -15.81
N SER A 317 -3.55 -19.34 -15.66
CA SER A 317 -4.80 -19.42 -14.92
C SER A 317 -4.75 -20.50 -13.83
N TYR A 318 -5.16 -20.15 -12.61
CA TYR A 318 -5.50 -21.11 -11.57
C TYR A 318 -6.89 -21.69 -11.86
N PRO A 319 -7.09 -23.02 -11.75
CA PRO A 319 -6.11 -24.02 -11.29
C PRO A 319 -5.32 -24.73 -12.40
N GLU A 320 -5.50 -24.35 -13.66
CA GLU A 320 -5.00 -25.10 -14.83
C GLU A 320 -3.46 -25.08 -14.95
N ASP A 321 -2.84 -23.91 -14.71
CA ASP A 321 -1.42 -23.66 -14.92
C ASP A 321 -0.61 -23.62 -13.61
N GLY A 322 -1.27 -23.62 -12.45
CA GLY A 322 -0.64 -23.58 -11.14
C GLY A 322 -1.63 -23.54 -9.98
N ASP A 323 -1.22 -24.00 -8.80
CA ASP A 323 -2.05 -24.15 -7.59
C ASP A 323 -1.77 -23.10 -6.49
N SER A 324 -0.73 -22.29 -6.67
CA SER A 324 -0.22 -21.32 -5.71
C SER A 324 0.45 -20.15 -6.43
N ALA A 325 0.72 -19.06 -5.71
CA ALA A 325 1.17 -17.81 -6.31
C ALA A 325 2.46 -17.96 -7.13
N PHE A 326 3.47 -18.64 -6.59
CA PHE A 326 4.77 -18.77 -7.26
C PHE A 326 4.71 -19.63 -8.54
N PRO A 327 4.16 -20.86 -8.53
CA PRO A 327 3.96 -21.64 -9.77
C PRO A 327 3.12 -20.90 -10.82
N LEU A 328 2.09 -20.17 -10.40
CA LEU A 328 1.22 -19.45 -11.32
C LEU A 328 1.92 -18.26 -11.99
N ILE A 329 2.71 -17.49 -11.23
CA ILE A 329 3.56 -16.43 -11.79
C ILE A 329 4.57 -17.02 -12.77
N ARG A 330 5.25 -18.10 -12.38
CA ARG A 330 6.22 -18.79 -13.23
C ARG A 330 5.61 -19.27 -14.54
N ALA A 331 4.40 -19.81 -14.49
CA ALA A 331 3.68 -20.22 -15.70
C ALA A 331 3.36 -19.04 -16.62
N ALA A 332 3.03 -17.86 -16.07
CA ALA A 332 2.82 -16.65 -16.86
C ALA A 332 4.13 -16.13 -17.47
N GLU A 333 5.25 -16.20 -16.74
CA GLU A 333 6.59 -15.88 -17.24
C GLU A 333 7.00 -16.84 -18.38
N ASP A 334 6.77 -18.15 -18.23
CA ASP A 334 7.05 -19.14 -19.26
C ASP A 334 6.18 -18.92 -20.52
N ASP A 335 4.92 -18.51 -20.35
CA ASP A 335 4.03 -18.13 -21.46
C ASP A 335 4.52 -16.87 -22.20
N LEU A 336 4.90 -15.85 -21.45
CA LEU A 336 5.48 -14.61 -21.98
C LEU A 336 6.77 -14.90 -22.76
N TYR A 337 7.64 -15.75 -22.19
CA TYR A 337 8.85 -16.21 -22.86
C TYR A 337 8.50 -16.87 -24.20
N ARG A 338 7.57 -17.83 -24.22
CA ARG A 338 7.17 -18.49 -25.48
C ARG A 338 6.71 -17.50 -26.54
N ILE A 339 5.91 -16.49 -26.18
CA ILE A 339 5.39 -15.49 -27.13
C ILE A 339 6.53 -14.67 -27.74
N LYS A 340 7.41 -14.11 -26.89
CA LYS A 340 8.57 -13.34 -27.34
C LYS A 340 9.46 -14.10 -28.33
N TYR A 341 9.60 -15.41 -28.18
CA TYR A 341 10.49 -16.22 -29.01
C TYR A 341 9.78 -17.05 -30.09
N SER A 342 8.44 -17.01 -30.19
CA SER A 342 7.68 -17.79 -31.20
C SER A 342 7.26 -16.99 -32.42
N GLU A 343 7.09 -15.66 -32.31
CA GLU A 343 6.54 -14.83 -33.39
C GLU A 343 7.53 -14.42 -34.50
N GLY A 344 8.77 -14.90 -34.50
CA GLY A 344 9.68 -14.75 -35.65
C GLY A 344 9.98 -13.30 -36.08
N THR A 345 9.58 -12.30 -35.30
CA THR A 345 10.09 -10.94 -35.43
C THR A 345 11.57 -10.98 -35.08
N ASP A 346 12.41 -10.37 -35.90
CA ASP A 346 13.86 -10.28 -35.71
C ASP A 346 14.18 -9.55 -34.40
N TYR A 347 14.08 -10.28 -33.29
CA TYR A 347 14.62 -9.91 -32.00
C TYR A 347 16.13 -10.00 -32.14
N LEU A 348 16.77 -8.84 -32.27
CA LEU A 348 18.21 -8.67 -32.09
C LEU A 348 18.60 -8.82 -30.60
N TYR A 349 17.89 -9.67 -29.87
CA TYR A 349 18.25 -10.21 -28.58
C TYR A 349 18.36 -11.73 -28.77
N GLN A 350 19.47 -12.11 -29.38
CA GLN A 350 19.90 -13.49 -29.61
C GLN A 350 20.04 -14.18 -28.25
N SER A 351 18.92 -14.69 -27.72
CA SER A 351 18.97 -15.78 -26.75
C SER A 351 19.58 -16.95 -27.50
N VAL A 352 20.88 -17.11 -27.31
CA VAL A 352 21.71 -18.13 -27.95
C VAL A 352 21.13 -19.54 -27.71
N LEU A 353 20.28 -19.71 -26.69
CA LEU A 353 19.52 -20.93 -26.41
C LEU A 353 18.70 -21.42 -27.62
N CYS A 354 18.13 -20.53 -28.43
CA CYS A 354 17.25 -20.93 -29.53
C CYS A 354 18.01 -21.40 -30.79
N GLN A 355 19.25 -20.92 -31.03
CA GLN A 355 20.09 -21.46 -32.11
C GLN A 355 20.72 -22.81 -31.75
N ILE A 356 20.85 -23.14 -30.45
CA ILE A 356 21.55 -24.34 -30.02
C ILE A 356 20.69 -25.61 -30.15
N ASN A 357 19.36 -25.51 -30.05
CA ASN A 357 18.48 -26.67 -30.22
C ASN A 357 18.47 -27.22 -31.66
N ALA A 358 18.98 -26.46 -32.62
CA ALA A 358 19.12 -26.86 -34.02
C ALA A 358 20.38 -27.71 -34.31
N LEU A 359 21.32 -27.81 -33.38
CA LEU A 359 22.56 -28.59 -33.53
C LEU A 359 22.51 -29.81 -32.61
N LYS A 360 22.35 -30.99 -33.23
CA LYS A 360 22.24 -32.32 -32.62
C LYS A 360 23.43 -32.72 -31.73
N ILE A 361 23.54 -32.18 -30.52
CA ILE A 361 24.46 -32.69 -29.50
C ILE A 361 23.69 -32.82 -28.18
N THR A 362 23.08 -33.99 -28.00
CA THR A 362 22.01 -34.26 -27.01
C THR A 362 22.49 -34.64 -25.61
N GLU A 363 23.77 -34.88 -25.36
CA GLU A 363 24.19 -35.56 -24.12
C GLU A 363 24.88 -34.65 -23.08
N ALA A 364 25.63 -33.62 -23.49
CA ALA A 364 26.33 -32.72 -22.55
C ALA A 364 25.59 -31.39 -22.28
N PHE A 365 24.56 -31.09 -23.08
CA PHE A 365 23.91 -29.78 -23.10
C PHE A 365 23.04 -29.45 -21.88
N PRO A 366 22.24 -30.39 -21.32
CA PRO A 366 21.48 -30.14 -20.10
C PRO A 366 22.37 -29.80 -18.89
N ALA A 367 23.55 -30.43 -18.80
CA ALA A 367 24.52 -30.14 -17.75
C ALA A 367 25.12 -28.73 -17.89
N LEU A 368 25.42 -28.31 -19.12
CA LEU A 368 25.89 -26.97 -19.43
C LEU A 368 24.83 -25.91 -19.08
N LEU A 369 23.56 -26.16 -19.41
CA LEU A 369 22.45 -25.28 -19.05
C LEU A 369 22.29 -25.14 -17.54
N ALA A 370 22.34 -26.25 -16.80
CA ALA A 370 22.29 -26.21 -15.34
C ALA A 370 23.43 -25.37 -14.74
N LEU A 371 24.63 -25.44 -15.31
CA LEU A 371 25.78 -24.63 -14.91
C LEU A 371 25.56 -23.13 -15.18
N ILE A 372 25.06 -22.76 -16.37
CA ILE A 372 24.78 -21.36 -16.73
C ILE A 372 23.67 -20.78 -15.83
N SER A 373 22.59 -21.53 -15.61
CA SER A 373 21.51 -21.10 -14.71
C SER A 373 22.01 -20.92 -13.28
N LEU A 374 22.92 -21.78 -12.81
CA LEU A 374 23.51 -21.66 -11.48
C LEU A 374 24.46 -20.45 -11.35
N ILE A 375 25.21 -20.12 -12.40
CA ILE A 375 26.04 -18.91 -12.47
C ILE A 375 25.14 -17.65 -12.42
N ASN A 376 24.11 -17.59 -13.26
CA ASN A 376 23.17 -16.47 -13.32
C ASN A 376 22.40 -16.29 -11.99
N ALA A 377 22.07 -17.37 -11.29
CA ALA A 377 21.38 -17.31 -10.00
C ALA A 377 22.28 -16.75 -8.87
N LYS A 378 23.60 -16.92 -8.96
CA LYS A 378 24.55 -16.39 -7.96
C LYS A 378 24.94 -14.93 -8.20
N ASP A 379 24.87 -14.47 -9.44
CA ASP A 379 25.30 -13.13 -9.85
C ASP A 379 24.07 -12.20 -10.02
N ARG A 380 23.74 -11.45 -8.96
CA ARG A 380 22.55 -10.59 -8.92
C ARG A 380 22.69 -9.37 -9.83
N TYR A 381 23.92 -8.95 -10.12
CA TYR A 381 24.19 -7.73 -10.87
C TYR A 381 24.24 -7.94 -12.38
N THR A 382 24.48 -9.17 -12.84
CA THR A 382 24.69 -9.46 -14.26
C THR A 382 23.87 -10.63 -14.78
N TYR A 383 22.59 -10.69 -14.41
CA TYR A 383 21.65 -11.68 -14.94
C TYR A 383 21.67 -11.71 -16.49
N GLY A 384 21.85 -12.90 -17.05
CA GLY A 384 21.97 -13.13 -18.50
C GLY A 384 23.24 -12.59 -19.16
N HIS A 385 24.29 -12.22 -18.40
CA HIS A 385 25.54 -11.69 -18.97
C HIS A 385 26.31 -12.70 -19.80
N SER A 386 26.49 -13.92 -19.29
CA SER A 386 27.17 -14.99 -20.03
C SER A 386 26.44 -15.31 -21.34
N GLU A 387 25.11 -15.15 -21.37
CA GLU A 387 24.30 -15.30 -22.57
C GLU A 387 24.56 -14.17 -23.59
N ARG A 388 24.67 -12.91 -23.12
CA ARG A 388 25.01 -11.76 -23.99
C ARG A 388 26.42 -11.87 -24.59
N VAL A 389 27.42 -12.23 -23.79
CA VAL A 389 28.81 -12.40 -24.24
C VAL A 389 28.89 -13.48 -25.32
N MET A 390 28.19 -14.60 -25.12
CA MET A 390 28.07 -15.66 -26.10
C MET A 390 27.37 -15.18 -27.39
N GLY A 391 26.27 -14.43 -27.28
CA GLY A 391 25.56 -13.87 -28.43
C GLY A 391 26.45 -12.98 -29.29
N TYR A 392 27.13 -12.01 -28.67
CA TYR A 392 28.03 -11.10 -29.39
C TYR A 392 29.22 -11.82 -30.02
N SER A 393 29.79 -12.80 -29.32
CA SER A 393 30.92 -13.59 -29.82
C SER A 393 30.53 -14.38 -31.07
N LEU A 394 29.36 -15.02 -31.06
CA LEU A 394 28.85 -15.79 -32.21
C LEU A 394 28.48 -14.89 -33.39
N ALA A 395 27.80 -13.77 -33.15
CA ALA A 395 27.45 -12.81 -34.20
C ALA A 395 28.72 -12.25 -34.89
N LEU A 396 29.78 -11.98 -34.13
CA LEU A 396 31.06 -11.55 -34.66
C LEU A 396 31.74 -12.66 -35.49
N ALA A 397 31.75 -13.89 -34.96
CA ALA A 397 32.33 -15.05 -35.63
C ALA A 397 31.64 -15.39 -36.96
N GLU A 398 30.31 -15.24 -37.02
CA GLU A 398 29.53 -15.41 -38.25
C GLU A 398 29.88 -14.32 -39.28
N LYS A 399 30.03 -13.06 -38.87
CA LYS A 399 30.49 -11.98 -39.75
C LYS A 399 31.91 -12.20 -40.28
N LEU A 400 32.76 -12.84 -39.50
CA LEU A 400 34.13 -13.22 -39.88
C LEU A 400 34.20 -14.51 -40.70
N GLN A 401 33.07 -15.17 -40.97
CA GLN A 401 32.98 -16.43 -41.73
C GLN A 401 33.84 -17.54 -41.13
N LEU A 402 33.89 -17.64 -39.80
CA LEU A 402 34.66 -18.69 -39.14
C LEU A 402 34.07 -20.09 -39.41
N PRO A 403 34.93 -21.13 -39.44
CA PRO A 403 34.50 -22.52 -39.57
C PRO A 403 33.49 -22.92 -38.47
N LYS A 404 32.57 -23.84 -38.78
CA LYS A 404 31.58 -24.35 -37.81
C LYS A 404 32.21 -24.91 -36.53
N GLU A 405 33.37 -25.55 -36.64
CA GLU A 405 34.06 -26.11 -35.48
C GLU A 405 34.56 -25.02 -34.51
N ASP A 406 34.96 -23.86 -35.05
CA ASP A 406 35.39 -22.71 -34.24
C ASP A 406 34.19 -21.97 -33.62
N LEU A 407 33.04 -21.95 -34.31
CA LEU A 407 31.79 -21.43 -33.75
C LEU A 407 31.35 -22.23 -32.52
N ASP A 408 31.44 -23.56 -32.57
CA ASP A 408 31.07 -24.42 -31.44
C ASP A 408 32.05 -24.25 -30.27
N ARG A 409 33.36 -24.14 -30.52
CA ARG A 409 34.35 -23.86 -29.46
C ARG A 409 34.14 -22.49 -28.82
N LEU A 410 33.89 -21.46 -29.63
CA LEU A 410 33.63 -20.10 -29.16
C LEU A 410 32.36 -20.05 -28.30
N ARG A 411 31.33 -20.82 -28.68
CA ARG A 411 30.08 -20.96 -27.92
C ARG A 411 30.34 -21.48 -26.51
N TYR A 412 31.07 -22.59 -26.37
CA TYR A 412 31.39 -23.15 -25.06
C TYR A 412 32.28 -22.23 -24.23
N ALA A 413 33.28 -21.61 -24.85
CA ALA A 413 34.19 -20.69 -24.18
C ALA A 413 33.45 -19.44 -23.65
N ALA A 414 32.56 -18.85 -24.45
CA ALA A 414 31.80 -17.67 -24.04
C ALA A 414 30.72 -17.98 -22.99
N ALA A 415 30.05 -19.13 -23.10
CA ALA A 415 29.05 -19.57 -22.11
C ALA A 415 29.66 -19.82 -20.74
N LEU A 416 30.89 -20.35 -20.70
CA LEU A 416 31.58 -20.75 -19.45
C LEU A 416 32.66 -19.76 -19.01
N HIS A 417 32.79 -18.60 -19.64
CA HIS A 417 33.88 -17.66 -19.35
C HIS A 417 33.91 -17.22 -17.87
N ASP A 418 32.74 -17.20 -17.23
CA ASP A 418 32.52 -16.78 -15.85
C ASP A 418 32.35 -17.95 -14.86
N ILE A 419 32.69 -19.19 -15.26
CA ILE A 419 32.49 -20.38 -14.41
C ILE A 419 33.21 -20.30 -13.06
N GLY A 420 34.29 -19.50 -12.96
CA GLY A 420 35.01 -19.25 -11.71
C GLY A 420 34.15 -18.63 -10.60
N LYS A 421 33.10 -17.88 -10.97
CA LYS A 421 32.17 -17.23 -10.02
C LYS A 421 31.42 -18.23 -9.12
N ILE A 422 31.30 -19.48 -9.54
CA ILE A 422 30.58 -20.52 -8.76
C ILE A 422 31.24 -20.76 -7.40
N ARG A 423 32.58 -20.67 -7.31
CA ARG A 423 33.33 -20.99 -6.09
C ARG A 423 33.38 -19.82 -5.09
N ILE A 424 33.01 -18.62 -5.54
CA ILE A 424 33.04 -17.40 -4.73
C ILE A 424 31.76 -17.32 -3.90
N ASP A 425 31.89 -16.89 -2.64
CA ASP A 425 30.76 -16.65 -1.75
C ASP A 425 29.90 -15.50 -2.27
N THR A 426 28.57 -15.64 -2.24
CA THR A 426 27.63 -14.65 -2.79
C THR A 426 27.69 -13.31 -2.05
N SER A 427 28.12 -13.29 -0.78
CA SER A 427 28.31 -12.08 0.01
C SER A 427 29.50 -11.25 -0.44
N VAL A 428 30.55 -11.90 -0.96
CA VAL A 428 31.75 -11.26 -1.52
C VAL A 428 31.50 -10.90 -2.99
N LEU A 429 30.89 -11.81 -3.77
CA LEU A 429 30.63 -11.63 -5.20
C LEU A 429 29.69 -10.44 -5.48
N ASN A 430 28.67 -10.21 -4.64
CA ASN A 430 27.67 -9.17 -4.82
C ASN A 430 27.85 -7.99 -3.84
N LYS A 431 29.06 -7.81 -3.29
CA LYS A 431 29.33 -6.74 -2.33
C LYS A 431 29.24 -5.37 -3.02
N PRO A 432 28.44 -4.42 -2.50
CA PRO A 432 28.27 -3.10 -3.13
C PRO A 432 29.42 -2.12 -2.84
N THR A 433 30.34 -2.47 -1.95
CA THR A 433 31.49 -1.67 -1.55
C THR A 433 32.80 -2.29 -2.03
N GLN A 434 33.91 -1.54 -2.00
CA GLN A 434 35.22 -2.07 -2.34
C GLN A 434 35.56 -3.30 -1.48
N LEU A 435 36.16 -4.28 -2.14
CA LEU A 435 36.64 -5.50 -1.51
C LEU A 435 37.85 -5.19 -0.62
N THR A 436 37.96 -5.90 0.49
CA THR A 436 39.16 -5.86 1.33
C THR A 436 40.30 -6.63 0.65
N ASP A 437 41.54 -6.38 1.07
CA ASP A 437 42.71 -7.10 0.52
C ASP A 437 42.58 -8.63 0.70
N GLU A 438 42.00 -9.09 1.80
CA GLU A 438 41.71 -10.51 2.06
C GLU A 438 40.62 -11.07 1.13
N GLU A 439 39.55 -10.30 0.87
CA GLU A 439 38.49 -10.70 -0.08
C GLU A 439 38.99 -10.69 -1.53
N TRP A 440 39.94 -9.82 -1.85
CA TRP A 440 40.57 -9.76 -3.17
C TRP A 440 41.48 -10.96 -3.43
N ASP A 441 42.20 -11.43 -2.40
CA ASP A 441 43.07 -12.61 -2.49
C ASP A 441 42.24 -13.88 -2.78
N ILE A 442 41.01 -13.96 -2.25
CA ILE A 442 40.05 -15.03 -2.56
C ILE A 442 39.64 -15.04 -4.04
N LEU A 443 39.69 -13.90 -4.73
CA LEU A 443 39.35 -13.79 -6.16
C LEU A 443 40.51 -14.15 -7.09
N GLN A 444 41.75 -14.23 -6.59
CA GLN A 444 42.95 -14.53 -7.40
C GLN A 444 43.25 -16.03 -7.55
N HIS A 445 42.50 -16.89 -6.87
CA HIS A 445 42.70 -18.35 -6.80
C HIS A 445 41.43 -19.10 -7.22
#